data_AF-A0A2L1GL54-F1
#
_entry.id   AF-A0A2L1GL54-F1
#
_cell.length_a   1.000
_cell.length_b   1.000
_cell.length_c   1.000
_cell.angle_alpha   90.00
_cell.angle_beta   90.00
_cell.angle_gamma   90.00
#
_symmetry.space_group_name_H-M   'P 1'
#
loop_
_entity.id
_entity.type
_entity.pdbx_description
1 polymer ?
#
loop_
_entity_poly.entity_id
_entity_poly.type
_entity_poly.pdbx_seq_one_letter_code
_entity_poly.pdbx_strand_id
1 'polypeptide(L)'
;MTTAKPASPYRPQTAASQVPAWLVEILSGVLQRHFSNGFPLNDGIELLRFREFTYQDVGKPIRESVDDAKLTYCIRACGPVFQNRVYPVPPEAVERLYSLVASCLEEGAAIIFYDQFYQNHETWLFDACIVSPEMLRFLLQKRFPRLTFTDSYCGQGISTIPQTVSQEVQRVWGDVAVHTYEELAELLPYIPFQRIKTALVQNPVFTLNADGAYANLDLVEIEDEEREKFVCIMTESCEQEGYASLSELNLDDLQERNYELSENALAAAVFQLCLSDRFERNRNIITPKGASQDIRAILERHLSQLERCGLDELTGFAENINGSAPAPQTILEAAHSVMVRIDKDTFLSEALLHFDVEGTDEAIALALEGTDGETKAFAPLQAFTTFAAFPDCGQAWNLFVLESYCRRFSQRFRFAAHTANSTNCGAVIRKENSQSYNSLLVEAALQAGLPAKENEVGEFLIAQGYLARKTVKIREIVSALRTLKARRA
;
A
#
# COMPACT_ATOMS: atom_id res chain seq x y z
N MET A 1 8.45 51.97 55.94
CA MET A 1 9.50 51.12 55.32
C MET A 1 8.75 50.05 54.54
N THR A 2 8.75 49.96 53.21
CA THR A 2 9.76 50.38 52.23
C THR A 2 9.03 50.70 50.93
N THR A 3 9.40 51.82 50.31
CA THR A 3 8.89 52.35 49.06
C THR A 3 9.42 51.55 47.86
N ALA A 4 8.58 51.32 46.85
CA ALA A 4 9.04 51.01 45.50
C ALA A 4 8.13 51.69 44.47
N LYS A 5 8.77 52.49 43.60
CA LYS A 5 8.20 53.35 42.57
C LYS A 5 7.35 52.57 41.53
N PRO A 6 6.32 53.20 40.93
CA PRO A 6 5.71 52.68 39.71
C PRO A 6 6.69 52.85 38.54
N ALA A 7 6.96 51.74 37.84
CA ALA A 7 7.74 51.74 36.61
C ALA A 7 6.94 52.42 35.49
N SER A 8 7.62 53.37 34.82
CA SER A 8 7.16 54.14 33.67
C SER A 8 6.67 53.23 32.53
N PRO A 9 5.63 53.62 31.77
CA PRO A 9 5.23 52.90 30.56
C PRO A 9 6.34 52.99 29.52
N TYR A 10 6.82 51.84 29.06
CA TYR A 10 7.77 51.72 27.98
C TYR A 10 7.08 52.16 26.68
N ARG A 11 7.37 53.38 26.26
CA ARG A 11 7.04 53.94 24.94
C ARG A 11 7.74 53.06 23.89
N PRO A 12 7.05 52.54 22.85
CA PRO A 12 7.76 51.97 21.71
C PRO A 12 8.58 53.09 21.09
N GLN A 13 9.90 53.02 21.20
CA GLN A 13 10.77 53.88 20.44
C GLN A 13 10.61 53.50 18.97
N THR A 14 9.90 54.37 18.25
CA THR A 14 9.90 54.51 16.80
C THR A 14 11.35 54.73 16.35
N ALA A 15 12.04 53.66 15.98
CA ALA A 15 13.38 53.67 15.40
C ALA A 15 13.35 53.25 13.91
N ALA A 16 12.31 53.67 13.18
CA ALA A 16 12.19 53.48 11.74
C ALA A 16 12.72 54.70 10.93
N SER A 17 13.43 55.64 11.56
CA SER A 17 13.69 56.97 10.98
C SER A 17 15.14 57.48 11.09
N GLN A 18 16.16 56.60 11.04
CA GLN A 18 17.58 57.03 11.09
C GLN A 18 18.47 56.63 9.92
N VAL A 19 17.99 55.87 8.94
CA VAL A 19 18.77 55.56 7.73
C VAL A 19 18.23 56.39 6.56
N PRO A 20 19.04 57.24 5.90
CA PRO A 20 18.59 58.00 4.75
C PRO A 20 18.14 57.07 3.60
N ALA A 21 17.00 57.37 2.96
CA ALA A 21 16.45 56.54 1.88
C ALA A 21 17.45 56.31 0.73
N TRP A 22 18.21 57.34 0.35
CA TRP A 22 19.27 57.25 -0.66
C TRP A 22 20.40 56.28 -0.28
N LEU A 23 20.67 56.10 1.02
CA LEU A 23 21.68 55.17 1.51
C LEU A 23 21.17 53.73 1.47
N VAL A 24 19.90 53.50 1.82
CA VAL A 24 19.26 52.18 1.70
C VAL A 24 19.24 51.73 0.24
N GLU A 25 18.89 52.63 -0.69
CA GLU A 25 18.84 52.33 -2.12
C GLU A 25 20.21 51.92 -2.70
N ILE A 26 21.28 52.64 -2.31
CA ILE A 26 22.66 52.30 -2.69
C ILE A 26 23.08 50.94 -2.11
N LEU A 27 22.84 50.72 -0.81
CA LEU A 27 23.21 49.48 -0.13
C LEU A 27 22.46 48.28 -0.69
N SER A 28 21.16 48.42 -0.96
CA SER A 28 20.34 47.40 -1.61
C SER A 28 20.86 47.06 -3.01
N GLY A 29 21.25 48.06 -3.81
CA GLY A 29 21.81 47.83 -5.14
C GLY A 29 23.12 47.03 -5.12
N VAL A 30 24.01 47.31 -4.15
CA VAL A 30 25.26 46.54 -3.98
C VAL A 30 24.97 45.13 -3.47
N LEU A 31 24.02 44.97 -2.54
CA LEU A 31 23.59 43.66 -2.05
C LEU A 31 23.02 42.80 -3.19
N GLN A 32 22.20 43.35 -4.08
CA GLN A 32 21.62 42.59 -5.19
C GLN A 32 22.67 42.11 -6.19
N ARG A 33 23.68 42.93 -6.51
CA ARG A 33 24.71 42.60 -7.51
C ARG A 33 25.76 41.62 -7.01
N HIS A 34 26.16 41.74 -5.75
CA HIS A 34 27.33 41.03 -5.22
C HIS A 34 26.97 40.00 -4.13
N PHE A 35 25.75 40.06 -3.56
CA PHE A 35 25.31 39.25 -2.42
C PHE A 35 23.91 38.64 -2.62
N SER A 36 23.65 38.06 -3.78
CA SER A 36 22.38 37.39 -4.11
C SER A 36 22.02 36.25 -3.12
N ASN A 37 23.03 35.56 -2.57
CA ASN A 37 22.88 34.52 -1.54
C ASN A 37 22.87 35.06 -0.09
N GLY A 38 22.62 36.36 0.06
CA GLY A 38 22.50 37.04 1.34
C GLY A 38 23.83 37.41 2.00
N PHE A 39 23.84 38.57 2.64
CA PHE A 39 25.00 39.13 3.34
C PHE A 39 25.08 38.66 4.79
N PRO A 40 26.18 38.02 5.25
CA PRO A 40 26.33 37.57 6.63
C PRO A 40 26.59 38.73 7.61
N LEU A 41 25.75 38.84 8.65
CA LEU A 41 25.79 39.98 9.60
C LEU A 41 26.98 39.97 10.57
N ASN A 42 27.67 38.83 10.74
CA ASN A 42 28.73 38.65 11.74
C ASN A 42 30.10 38.30 11.11
N ASP A 43 30.31 38.64 9.84
CA ASP A 43 31.56 38.35 9.14
C ASP A 43 32.30 39.65 8.79
N GLY A 44 33.39 39.91 9.51
CA GLY A 44 34.22 41.10 9.28
C GLY A 44 34.92 41.11 7.93
N ILE A 45 35.16 39.94 7.33
CA ILE A 45 35.80 39.83 6.01
C ILE A 45 34.79 40.21 4.92
N GLU A 46 33.55 39.72 5.03
CA GLU A 46 32.49 40.10 4.10
C GLU A 46 32.10 41.57 4.23
N LEU A 47 32.18 42.15 5.43
CA LEU A 47 31.97 43.60 5.62
C LEU A 47 33.05 44.45 4.93
N LEU A 48 34.31 44.00 4.95
CA LEU A 48 35.40 44.65 4.20
C LEU A 48 35.18 44.54 2.69
N ARG A 49 34.81 43.35 2.19
CA ARG A 49 34.45 43.13 0.78
C ARG A 49 33.26 44.00 0.34
N PHE A 50 32.25 44.10 1.19
CA PHE A 50 31.09 44.96 0.93
C PHE A 50 31.50 46.43 0.77
N ARG A 51 32.40 46.94 1.61
CA ARG A 51 32.95 48.29 1.45
C ARG A 51 33.70 48.47 0.13
N GLU A 52 34.50 47.50 -0.29
CA GLU A 52 35.18 47.54 -1.59
C GLU A 52 34.18 47.56 -2.75
N PHE A 53 33.15 46.71 -2.73
CA PHE A 53 32.10 46.70 -3.77
C PHE A 53 31.30 47.99 -3.82
N THR A 54 31.01 48.62 -2.66
CA THR A 54 30.35 49.94 -2.66
C THR A 54 31.22 51.02 -3.31
N TYR A 55 32.55 50.96 -3.15
CA TYR A 55 33.48 51.88 -3.80
C TYR A 55 33.54 51.63 -5.31
N GLN A 56 33.58 50.35 -5.73
CA GLN A 56 33.60 49.96 -7.15
C GLN A 56 32.32 50.37 -7.89
N ASP A 57 31.15 50.15 -7.28
CA ASP A 57 29.85 50.35 -7.93
C ASP A 57 29.39 51.83 -7.95
N VAL A 58 29.75 52.61 -6.92
CA VAL A 58 29.22 53.97 -6.69
C VAL A 58 30.29 55.05 -6.91
N GLY A 59 31.56 54.66 -6.99
CA GLY A 59 32.71 55.56 -7.19
C GLY A 59 32.98 56.53 -6.04
N LYS A 60 32.26 56.39 -4.92
CA LYS A 60 32.43 57.19 -3.70
C LYS A 60 32.48 56.24 -2.50
N PRO A 61 33.48 56.36 -1.62
CA PRO A 61 33.51 55.56 -0.41
C PRO A 61 32.30 55.91 0.46
N ILE A 62 31.63 54.91 1.01
CA ILE A 62 30.82 55.11 2.22
C ILE A 62 31.79 55.75 3.21
N ARG A 63 31.53 57.00 3.63
CA ARG A 63 32.46 57.80 4.44
C ARG A 63 33.12 56.90 5.50
N GLU A 64 34.45 56.89 5.58
CA GLU A 64 35.24 56.12 6.57
C GLU A 64 34.77 56.35 8.02
N SER A 65 33.97 57.41 8.26
CA SER A 65 33.33 57.73 9.54
C SER A 65 32.09 56.89 9.90
N VAL A 66 31.60 55.99 9.04
CA VAL A 66 30.52 55.05 9.40
C VAL A 66 31.14 53.82 10.04
N ASP A 67 31.13 53.80 11.37
CA ASP A 67 31.50 52.64 12.18
C ASP A 67 30.79 51.36 11.69
N ASP A 68 31.48 50.23 11.78
CA ASP A 68 31.05 48.91 11.34
C ASP A 68 29.67 48.57 11.94
N ALA A 69 29.44 48.91 13.20
CA ALA A 69 28.15 48.71 13.87
C ALA A 69 27.00 49.48 13.19
N LYS A 70 27.25 50.70 12.71
CA LYS A 70 26.24 51.51 12.00
C LYS A 70 26.02 51.00 10.58
N LEU A 71 27.07 50.55 9.90
CA LEU A 71 26.96 49.97 8.56
C LEU A 71 26.15 48.67 8.60
N THR A 72 26.44 47.76 9.52
CA THR A 72 25.67 46.53 9.73
C THR A 72 24.21 46.80 10.07
N TYR A 73 23.94 47.85 10.86
CA TYR A 73 22.56 48.29 11.12
C TYR A 73 21.84 48.78 9.85
N CYS A 74 22.51 49.56 9.00
CA CYS A 74 21.94 50.02 7.73
C CYS A 74 21.70 48.87 6.75
N ILE A 75 22.65 47.93 6.64
CA ILE A 75 22.51 46.72 5.83
C ILE A 75 21.31 45.89 6.30
N ARG A 76 21.15 45.71 7.62
CA ARG A 76 19.99 45.02 8.21
C ARG A 76 18.65 45.67 7.87
N ALA A 77 18.60 46.97 7.62
CA ALA A 77 17.39 47.68 7.21
C ALA A 77 17.06 47.51 5.71
N CYS A 78 17.99 46.97 4.90
CA CYS A 78 17.82 46.83 3.45
C CYS A 78 16.97 45.60 3.05
N GLY A 79 16.69 44.66 3.97
CA GLY A 79 15.90 43.48 3.64
C GLY A 79 15.66 42.51 4.79
N PRO A 80 14.92 41.41 4.55
CA PRO A 80 14.65 40.39 5.56
C PRO A 80 15.93 39.72 6.07
N VAL A 81 16.03 39.58 7.40
CA VAL A 81 17.08 38.79 8.06
C VAL A 81 16.61 37.34 8.15
N PHE A 82 17.31 36.43 7.49
CA PHE A 82 17.05 35.00 7.51
C PHE A 82 18.36 34.23 7.72
N GLN A 83 18.38 33.28 8.67
CA GLN A 83 19.58 32.50 9.05
C GLN A 83 20.86 33.36 9.25
N ASN A 84 20.71 34.49 9.96
CA ASN A 84 21.80 35.46 10.22
C ASN A 84 22.40 36.13 8.98
N ARG A 85 21.70 36.09 7.85
CA ARG A 85 22.03 36.81 6.61
C ARG A 85 20.93 37.81 6.26
N VAL A 86 21.30 38.91 5.59
CA VAL A 86 20.36 39.87 5.01
C VAL A 86 20.22 39.59 3.54
N TYR A 87 18.98 39.37 3.08
CA TYR A 87 18.68 39.18 1.67
C TYR A 87 18.06 40.45 1.10
N PRO A 88 18.52 40.94 -0.07
CA PRO A 88 18.02 42.18 -0.66
C PRO A 88 16.75 41.95 -1.48
N VAL A 89 15.73 41.37 -0.84
CA VAL A 89 14.44 41.07 -1.49
C VAL A 89 13.71 42.38 -1.82
N PRO A 90 13.41 42.65 -3.11
CA PRO A 90 12.67 43.85 -3.50
C PRO A 90 11.30 43.92 -2.83
N PRO A 91 10.85 45.08 -2.32
CA PRO A 91 9.51 45.24 -1.78
C PRO A 91 8.41 44.83 -2.75
N GLU A 92 8.57 45.09 -4.05
CA GLU A 92 7.59 44.70 -5.07
C GLU A 92 7.44 43.18 -5.18
N ALA A 93 8.54 42.42 -5.01
CA ALA A 93 8.52 40.97 -5.04
C ALA A 93 7.80 40.39 -3.81
N VAL A 94 7.98 41.01 -2.64
CA VAL A 94 7.27 40.63 -1.40
C VAL A 94 5.76 40.88 -1.54
N GLU A 95 5.36 42.02 -2.08
CA GLU A 95 3.94 42.31 -2.33
C GLU A 95 3.36 41.35 -3.37
N ARG A 96 4.07 41.08 -4.47
CA ARG A 96 3.65 40.08 -5.47
C ARG A 96 3.43 38.70 -4.84
N LEU A 97 4.35 38.26 -3.98
CA LEU A 97 4.23 37.00 -3.24
C LEU A 97 2.95 36.98 -2.39
N TYR A 98 2.71 38.04 -1.63
CA TYR A 98 1.53 38.13 -0.77
C TYR A 98 0.23 38.18 -1.57
N SER A 99 0.19 38.90 -2.68
CA SER A 99 -0.97 38.92 -3.59
C SER A 99 -1.27 37.54 -4.15
N LEU A 100 -0.25 36.80 -4.62
CA LEU A 100 -0.44 35.45 -5.16
C LEU A 100 -1.03 34.49 -4.12
N VAL A 101 -0.46 34.48 -2.91
CA VAL A 101 -0.97 33.63 -1.82
C VAL A 101 -2.38 34.05 -1.39
N ALA A 102 -2.65 35.36 -1.32
CA ALA A 102 -3.99 35.86 -0.98
C ALA A 102 -5.03 35.42 -2.02
N SER A 103 -4.74 35.55 -3.32
CA SER A 103 -5.64 35.11 -4.39
C SER A 103 -5.94 33.60 -4.31
N CYS A 104 -4.92 32.77 -4.06
CA CYS A 104 -5.13 31.32 -3.90
C CYS A 104 -6.10 31.02 -2.73
N LEU A 105 -5.96 31.74 -1.61
CA LEU A 105 -6.83 31.57 -0.45
C LEU A 105 -8.24 32.10 -0.68
N GLU A 106 -8.40 33.16 -1.48
CA GLU A 106 -9.71 33.72 -1.89
C GLU A 106 -10.45 32.79 -2.86
N GLU A 107 -9.73 32.08 -3.73
CA GLU A 107 -10.24 31.01 -4.60
C GLU A 107 -10.62 29.74 -3.82
N GLY A 108 -10.41 29.74 -2.50
CA GLY A 108 -10.83 28.68 -1.58
C GLY A 108 -9.77 27.62 -1.31
N ALA A 109 -8.50 27.82 -1.71
CA ALA A 109 -7.45 26.85 -1.42
C ALA A 109 -7.21 26.73 0.09
N ALA A 110 -7.35 25.52 0.62
CA ALA A 110 -7.17 25.24 2.04
C ALA A 110 -5.70 25.03 2.46
N ILE A 111 -4.81 24.63 1.53
CA ILE A 111 -3.42 24.27 1.83
C ILE A 111 -2.48 24.63 0.67
N ILE A 112 -1.27 25.09 1.01
CA ILE A 112 -0.19 25.44 0.07
C ILE A 112 1.12 24.83 0.59
N PHE A 113 1.73 23.94 -0.19
CA PHE A 113 3.05 23.39 0.13
C PHE A 113 4.16 24.30 -0.39
N TYR A 114 5.13 24.62 0.47
CA TYR A 114 6.17 25.59 0.12
C TYR A 114 7.04 25.12 -1.03
N ASP A 115 7.40 23.83 -1.05
CA ASP A 115 8.25 23.27 -2.11
C ASP A 115 7.58 23.37 -3.48
N GLN A 116 6.27 23.04 -3.55
CA GLN A 116 5.52 23.10 -4.80
C GLN A 116 5.31 24.55 -5.25
N PHE A 117 4.95 25.43 -4.32
CA PHE A 117 4.84 26.86 -4.61
C PHE A 117 6.16 27.42 -5.13
N TYR A 118 7.28 27.09 -4.47
CA TYR A 118 8.60 27.57 -4.85
C TYR A 118 9.00 27.04 -6.22
N GLN A 119 8.83 25.74 -6.49
CA GLN A 119 9.15 25.12 -7.79
C GLN A 119 8.38 25.78 -8.95
N ASN A 120 7.09 26.04 -8.78
CA ASN A 120 6.28 26.66 -9.83
C ASN A 120 6.65 28.12 -10.11
N HIS A 121 7.30 28.79 -9.15
CA HIS A 121 7.62 30.21 -9.17
C HIS A 121 9.13 30.48 -9.08
N GLU A 122 9.97 29.45 -9.28
CA GLU A 122 11.39 29.44 -8.92
C GLU A 122 12.16 30.59 -9.58
N THR A 123 11.94 30.78 -10.89
CA THR A 123 12.68 31.77 -11.68
C THR A 123 12.60 33.17 -11.08
N TRP A 124 11.38 33.66 -10.83
CA TRP A 124 11.21 35.04 -10.32
C TRP A 124 11.46 35.16 -8.82
N LEU A 125 11.25 34.08 -8.05
CA LEU A 125 11.58 34.05 -6.62
C LEU A 125 13.09 34.13 -6.40
N PHE A 126 13.85 33.34 -7.16
CA PHE A 126 15.31 33.33 -7.11
C PHE A 126 15.89 34.68 -7.58
N ASP A 127 15.39 35.23 -8.68
CA ASP A 127 15.77 36.57 -9.15
C ASP A 127 15.48 37.66 -8.10
N ALA A 128 14.43 37.49 -7.31
CA ALA A 128 14.08 38.35 -6.18
C ALA A 128 14.88 38.06 -4.89
N CYS A 129 15.91 37.22 -4.93
CA CYS A 129 16.71 36.80 -3.78
C CYS A 129 15.90 36.06 -2.69
N ILE A 130 14.77 35.45 -3.04
CA ILE A 130 14.06 34.48 -2.21
C ILE A 130 14.60 33.11 -2.57
N VAL A 131 15.54 32.59 -1.77
CA VAL A 131 16.43 31.49 -2.18
C VAL A 131 15.98 30.10 -1.74
N SER A 132 14.93 29.99 -0.90
CA SER A 132 14.47 28.69 -0.42
C SER A 132 13.01 28.67 0.05
N PRO A 133 12.37 27.48 0.10
CA PRO A 133 11.03 27.30 0.69
C PRO A 133 10.94 27.73 2.16
N GLU A 134 12.00 27.58 2.94
CA GLU A 134 12.03 28.03 4.34
C GLU A 134 12.04 29.56 4.45
N MET A 135 12.70 30.23 3.51
CA MET A 135 12.67 31.69 3.42
C MET A 135 11.27 32.18 3.00
N LEU A 136 10.63 31.49 2.05
CA LEU A 136 9.23 31.72 1.68
C LEU A 136 8.31 31.65 2.91
N ARG A 137 8.41 30.56 3.69
CA ARG A 137 7.67 30.41 4.95
C ARG A 137 7.90 31.58 5.91
N PHE A 138 9.16 31.98 6.10
CA PHE A 138 9.53 33.08 7.00
C PHE A 138 8.86 34.41 6.58
N LEU A 139 8.75 34.67 5.27
CA LEU A 139 8.07 35.87 4.76
C LEU A 139 6.56 35.77 4.97
N LEU A 140 5.93 34.64 4.62
CA LEU A 140 4.48 34.45 4.74
C LEU A 140 3.98 34.55 6.19
N GLN A 141 4.75 34.04 7.16
CA GLN A 141 4.42 34.12 8.59
C GLN A 141 4.22 35.55 9.09
N LYS A 142 4.94 36.52 8.51
CA LYS A 142 4.82 37.93 8.91
C LYS A 142 3.50 38.56 8.46
N ARG A 143 2.97 38.13 7.31
CA ARG A 143 1.81 38.76 6.67
C ARG A 143 0.49 38.09 6.99
N PHE A 144 0.50 36.77 7.21
CA PHE A 144 -0.70 35.95 7.38
C PHE A 144 -0.74 35.28 8.76
N PRO A 145 -0.88 36.03 9.88
CA PRO A 145 -0.83 35.47 11.22
C PRO A 145 -2.01 34.53 11.57
N ARG A 146 -3.04 34.49 10.72
CA ARG A 146 -4.23 33.64 10.90
C ARG A 146 -4.07 32.24 10.29
N LEU A 147 -3.06 32.01 9.46
CA LEU A 147 -2.79 30.70 8.89
C LEU A 147 -2.01 29.82 9.86
N THR A 148 -2.19 28.51 9.74
CA THR A 148 -1.35 27.54 10.44
C THR A 148 -0.10 27.29 9.59
N PHE A 149 1.08 27.36 10.20
CA PHE A 149 2.36 27.14 9.51
C PHE A 149 3.09 25.92 10.08
N THR A 150 3.41 24.98 9.20
CA THR A 150 4.33 23.87 9.49
C THR A 150 5.65 24.07 8.77
N ASP A 151 6.54 23.07 8.82
CA ASP A 151 7.81 23.11 8.09
C ASP A 151 7.65 22.93 6.58
N SER A 152 6.58 22.28 6.12
CA SER A 152 6.38 21.94 4.70
C SER A 152 5.20 22.64 4.01
N TYR A 153 4.25 23.16 4.77
CA TYR A 153 3.06 23.83 4.21
C TYR A 153 2.48 24.90 5.13
N CYS A 154 1.62 25.75 4.58
CA CYS A 154 0.67 26.60 5.29
C CYS A 154 -0.77 26.31 4.86
N GLY A 155 -1.75 26.58 5.72
CA GLY A 155 -3.15 26.33 5.40
C GLY A 155 -4.15 26.93 6.38
N GLN A 156 -5.43 26.84 6.00
CA GLN A 156 -6.58 27.25 6.82
C GLN A 156 -7.07 26.05 7.66
N GLY A 157 -7.27 26.25 8.97
CA GLY A 157 -7.87 25.24 9.85
C GLY A 157 -6.89 24.32 10.61
N ILE A 158 -7.49 23.38 11.35
CA ILE A 158 -6.83 22.42 12.29
C ILE A 158 -7.05 20.96 11.82
N SER A 159 -7.56 20.73 10.60
CA SER A 159 -7.76 19.38 10.06
C SER A 159 -6.43 18.67 9.79
N THR A 160 -6.50 17.33 9.71
CA THR A 160 -5.32 16.54 9.34
C THR A 160 -4.95 16.77 7.87
N ILE A 161 -3.67 16.65 7.52
CA ILE A 161 -3.18 16.85 6.15
C ILE A 161 -3.94 15.99 5.13
N PRO A 162 -4.17 14.67 5.36
CA PRO A 162 -4.90 13.85 4.39
C PRO A 162 -6.31 14.37 4.14
N GLN A 163 -7.02 14.78 5.20
CA GLN A 163 -8.37 15.33 5.07
C GLN A 163 -8.38 16.65 4.29
N THR A 164 -7.45 17.56 4.56
CA THR A 164 -7.37 18.84 3.85
C THR A 164 -7.06 18.63 2.37
N VAL A 165 -6.16 17.70 2.03
CA VAL A 165 -5.86 17.37 0.62
C VAL A 165 -7.06 16.73 -0.05
N SER A 166 -7.79 15.83 0.61
CA SER A 166 -9.02 15.25 0.07
C SER A 166 -10.09 16.31 -0.22
N GLN A 167 -10.25 17.29 0.67
CA GLN A 167 -11.17 18.42 0.45
C GLN A 167 -10.76 19.29 -0.73
N GLU A 168 -9.46 19.54 -0.90
CA GLU A 168 -8.95 20.27 -2.07
C GLU A 168 -9.22 19.52 -3.37
N VAL A 169 -9.00 18.19 -3.38
CA VAL A 169 -9.32 17.34 -4.54
C VAL A 169 -10.81 17.40 -4.86
N GLN A 170 -11.69 17.32 -3.86
CA GLN A 170 -13.14 17.47 -4.05
C GLN A 170 -13.52 18.86 -4.59
N ARG A 171 -12.89 19.92 -4.09
CA ARG A 171 -13.18 21.31 -4.49
C ARG A 171 -12.91 21.55 -5.97
N VAL A 172 -11.81 20.99 -6.50
CA VAL A 172 -11.39 21.23 -7.89
C VAL A 172 -11.97 20.21 -8.88
N TRP A 173 -12.72 19.21 -8.41
CA TRP A 173 -13.19 18.10 -9.24
C TRP A 173 -14.15 18.55 -10.35
N GLY A 174 -15.01 19.54 -10.07
CA GLY A 174 -16.01 20.01 -11.03
C GLY A 174 -17.07 18.97 -11.37
N ASP A 175 -17.62 19.07 -12.58
CA ASP A 175 -18.78 18.30 -13.04
C ASP A 175 -18.41 17.04 -13.86
N VAL A 176 -17.11 16.76 -14.03
CA VAL A 176 -16.62 15.60 -14.80
C VAL A 176 -16.58 14.38 -13.89
N ALA A 177 -17.09 13.23 -14.33
CA ALA A 177 -17.17 12.05 -13.47
C ALA A 177 -15.78 11.48 -13.14
N VAL A 178 -14.84 11.58 -14.08
CA VAL A 178 -13.51 10.95 -14.02
C VAL A 178 -12.38 11.96 -14.24
N HIS A 179 -11.34 11.88 -13.42
CA HIS A 179 -10.09 12.63 -13.61
C HIS A 179 -8.86 11.74 -13.56
N THR A 180 -7.83 12.11 -14.32
CA THR A 180 -6.49 11.51 -14.24
C THR A 180 -5.65 12.15 -13.14
N TYR A 181 -4.58 11.46 -12.72
CA TYR A 181 -3.63 12.03 -11.77
C TYR A 181 -2.96 13.31 -12.29
N GLU A 182 -2.65 13.34 -13.60
CA GLU A 182 -2.00 14.46 -14.26
C GLU A 182 -2.92 15.69 -14.31
N GLU A 183 -4.19 15.52 -14.69
CA GLU A 183 -5.20 16.59 -14.65
C GLU A 183 -5.37 17.17 -13.25
N LEU A 184 -5.48 16.31 -12.23
CA LEU A 184 -5.60 16.77 -10.85
C LEU A 184 -4.34 17.51 -10.37
N ALA A 185 -3.16 17.11 -10.84
CA ALA A 185 -1.91 17.80 -10.51
C ALA A 185 -1.83 19.19 -11.17
N GLU A 186 -2.36 19.34 -12.38
CA GLU A 186 -2.49 20.64 -13.05
C GLU A 186 -3.48 21.56 -12.33
N LEU A 187 -4.58 21.00 -11.82
CA LEU A 187 -5.59 21.73 -11.04
C LEU A 187 -5.14 22.07 -9.62
N LEU A 188 -4.20 21.29 -9.05
CA LEU A 188 -3.67 21.46 -7.69
C LEU A 188 -2.16 21.68 -7.71
N PRO A 189 -1.68 22.78 -8.34
CA PRO A 189 -0.26 22.99 -8.59
C PRO A 189 0.58 23.12 -7.31
N TYR A 190 -0.06 23.42 -6.17
CA TYR A 190 0.61 23.62 -4.88
C TYR A 190 0.53 22.42 -3.94
N ILE A 191 0.03 21.27 -4.41
CA ILE A 191 -0.04 20.04 -3.63
C ILE A 191 0.89 18.99 -4.26
N PRO A 192 1.79 18.35 -3.49
CA PRO A 192 2.68 17.33 -4.04
C PRO A 192 1.88 16.17 -4.65
N PHE A 193 2.31 15.71 -5.82
CA PHE A 193 1.68 14.61 -6.56
C PHE A 193 1.40 13.36 -5.71
N GLN A 194 2.35 12.96 -4.86
CA GLN A 194 2.20 11.80 -3.97
C GLN A 194 1.09 12.00 -2.91
N ARG A 195 0.83 13.25 -2.50
CA ARG A 195 -0.24 13.57 -1.56
C ARG A 195 -1.61 13.46 -2.22
N ILE A 196 -1.73 13.89 -3.48
CA ILE A 196 -2.95 13.71 -4.29
C ILE A 196 -3.26 12.22 -4.42
N LYS A 197 -2.28 11.40 -4.83
CA LYS A 197 -2.43 9.93 -4.92
C LYS A 197 -2.90 9.31 -3.61
N THR A 198 -2.28 9.71 -2.50
CA THR A 198 -2.63 9.18 -1.18
C THR A 198 -4.06 9.57 -0.78
N ALA A 199 -4.48 10.80 -1.07
CA ALA A 199 -5.82 11.29 -0.75
C ALA A 199 -6.92 10.54 -1.52
N LEU A 200 -6.69 10.27 -2.81
CA LEU A 200 -7.61 9.49 -3.65
C LEU A 200 -7.80 8.05 -3.14
N VAL A 201 -6.73 7.40 -2.70
CA VAL A 201 -6.80 6.02 -2.18
C VAL A 201 -7.47 5.97 -0.79
N GLN A 202 -7.30 6.99 0.04
CA GLN A 202 -7.79 6.99 1.43
C GLN A 202 -9.23 7.48 1.57
N ASN A 203 -9.74 8.24 0.61
CA ASN A 203 -11.08 8.79 0.67
C ASN A 203 -12.08 7.86 -0.05
N PRO A 204 -13.08 7.30 0.65
CA PRO A 204 -14.05 6.38 0.05
C PRO A 204 -14.96 7.03 -0.99
N VAL A 205 -14.99 8.36 -1.09
CA VAL A 205 -15.73 9.10 -2.12
C VAL A 205 -15.09 8.93 -3.52
N PHE A 206 -13.83 8.51 -3.60
CA PHE A 206 -13.16 8.27 -4.87
C PHE A 206 -12.95 6.78 -5.10
N THR A 207 -13.15 6.34 -6.35
CA THR A 207 -12.90 4.96 -6.77
C THR A 207 -11.98 4.92 -7.97
N LEU A 208 -11.17 3.86 -8.08
CA LEU A 208 -10.28 3.67 -9.22
C LEU A 208 -11.13 3.34 -10.46
N ASN A 209 -11.01 4.15 -11.51
CA ASN A 209 -11.71 3.93 -12.77
C ASN A 209 -10.89 3.10 -13.76
N ALA A 210 -9.63 3.50 -13.94
CA ALA A 210 -8.63 2.85 -14.76
C ALA A 210 -7.24 3.11 -14.17
N ASP A 211 -6.19 2.50 -14.71
CA ASP A 211 -4.83 2.81 -14.26
C ASP A 211 -4.54 4.30 -14.45
N GLY A 212 -4.27 5.01 -13.35
CA GLY A 212 -4.04 6.45 -13.36
C GLY A 212 -5.28 7.34 -13.33
N ALA A 213 -6.50 6.80 -13.33
CA ALA A 213 -7.75 7.57 -13.38
C ALA A 213 -8.74 7.19 -12.27
N TYR A 214 -9.37 8.19 -11.66
CA TYR A 214 -10.32 8.02 -10.55
C TYR A 214 -11.66 8.65 -10.89
N ALA A 215 -12.73 8.01 -10.42
CA ALA A 215 -14.09 8.54 -10.49
C ALA A 215 -14.52 9.10 -9.13
N ASN A 216 -15.32 10.17 -9.16
CA ASN A 216 -15.99 10.70 -7.96
C ASN A 216 -17.38 10.08 -7.82
N LEU A 217 -17.61 9.39 -6.70
CA LEU A 217 -18.85 8.68 -6.43
C LEU A 217 -20.04 9.62 -6.22
N ASP A 218 -19.81 10.87 -5.83
CA ASP A 218 -20.90 11.85 -5.64
C ASP A 218 -21.55 12.26 -6.98
N LEU A 219 -20.88 12.03 -8.10
CA LEU A 219 -21.37 12.31 -9.46
C LEU A 219 -22.04 11.10 -10.13
N VAL A 220 -22.08 9.95 -9.45
CA VAL A 220 -22.68 8.72 -10.00
C VAL A 220 -24.20 8.79 -9.86
N GLU A 221 -24.88 8.66 -11.00
CA GLU A 221 -26.34 8.68 -11.07
C GLU A 221 -26.89 7.29 -10.73
N ILE A 222 -27.54 7.15 -9.56
CA ILE A 222 -28.26 5.95 -9.14
C ILE A 222 -29.58 6.37 -8.47
N GLU A 223 -30.71 5.90 -9.02
CA GLU A 223 -32.05 6.20 -8.52
C GLU A 223 -32.36 5.44 -7.23
N ASP A 224 -33.25 6.00 -6.40
CA ASP A 224 -33.65 5.38 -5.14
C ASP A 224 -34.30 3.99 -5.35
N GLU A 225 -35.10 3.83 -6.41
CA GLU A 225 -35.72 2.54 -6.76
C GLU A 225 -34.67 1.45 -7.08
N GLU A 226 -33.57 1.83 -7.75
CA GLU A 226 -32.46 0.93 -8.05
C GLU A 226 -31.68 0.57 -6.80
N ARG A 227 -31.44 1.55 -5.92
CA ARG A 227 -30.78 1.33 -4.62
C ARG A 227 -31.54 0.29 -3.81
N GLU A 228 -32.86 0.45 -3.72
CA GLU A 228 -33.73 -0.50 -3.02
C GLU A 228 -33.70 -1.89 -3.66
N LYS A 229 -33.74 -1.96 -5.00
CA LYS A 229 -33.63 -3.22 -5.75
C LYS A 229 -32.32 -3.96 -5.46
N PHE A 230 -31.18 -3.27 -5.50
CA PHE A 230 -29.87 -3.88 -5.22
C PHE A 230 -29.78 -4.38 -3.79
N VAL A 231 -30.26 -3.60 -2.82
CA VAL A 231 -30.30 -4.01 -1.42
C VAL A 231 -31.19 -5.24 -1.23
N CYS A 232 -32.32 -5.32 -1.94
CA CYS A 232 -33.22 -6.46 -1.89
C CYS A 232 -32.52 -7.73 -2.39
N ILE A 233 -31.95 -7.70 -3.60
CA ILE A 233 -31.25 -8.84 -4.23
C ILE A 233 -30.14 -9.36 -3.30
N MET A 234 -29.29 -8.47 -2.77
CA MET A 234 -28.19 -8.87 -1.89
C MET A 234 -28.70 -9.44 -0.55
N THR A 235 -29.81 -8.92 -0.02
CA THR A 235 -30.42 -9.44 1.21
C THR A 235 -30.94 -10.86 0.99
N GLU A 236 -31.73 -11.07 -0.07
CA GLU A 236 -32.31 -12.38 -0.39
C GLU A 236 -31.23 -13.45 -0.63
N SER A 237 -30.18 -13.10 -1.39
CA SER A 237 -29.05 -13.99 -1.68
C SER A 237 -28.27 -14.34 -0.39
N CYS A 238 -28.00 -13.35 0.46
CA CYS A 238 -27.37 -13.59 1.78
C CYS A 238 -28.24 -14.45 2.71
N GLU A 239 -29.56 -14.32 2.69
CA GLU A 239 -30.47 -15.12 3.53
C GLU A 239 -30.55 -16.58 3.07
N GLN A 240 -30.44 -16.84 1.77
CA GLN A 240 -30.49 -18.19 1.20
C GLN A 240 -29.16 -18.93 1.29
N GLU A 241 -28.07 -18.27 0.84
CA GLU A 241 -26.77 -18.92 0.64
C GLU A 241 -25.72 -18.53 1.70
N GLY A 242 -26.03 -17.53 2.54
CA GLY A 242 -25.12 -16.95 3.53
C GLY A 242 -24.22 -15.84 2.98
N TYR A 243 -24.11 -15.72 1.66
CA TYR A 243 -23.37 -14.69 0.93
C TYR A 243 -24.18 -14.24 -0.28
N ALA A 244 -23.80 -13.11 -0.88
CA ALA A 244 -24.24 -12.71 -2.21
C ALA A 244 -23.03 -12.41 -3.09
N SER A 245 -23.16 -12.57 -4.40
CA SER A 245 -22.14 -12.11 -5.35
C SER A 245 -22.54 -10.79 -5.98
N LEU A 246 -21.63 -9.82 -5.99
CA LEU A 246 -21.83 -8.55 -6.69
C LEU A 246 -22.06 -8.76 -8.19
N SER A 247 -21.56 -9.87 -8.75
CA SER A 247 -21.77 -10.29 -10.15
C SER A 247 -23.23 -10.64 -10.46
N GLU A 248 -24.09 -10.83 -9.45
CA GLU A 248 -25.54 -11.09 -9.63
C GLU A 248 -26.31 -9.82 -10.02
N LEU A 249 -25.71 -8.64 -9.83
CA LEU A 249 -26.35 -7.37 -10.17
C LEU A 249 -26.24 -7.11 -11.67
N ASN A 250 -27.39 -6.91 -12.32
CA ASN A 250 -27.42 -6.32 -13.65
C ASN A 250 -27.19 -4.80 -13.53
N LEU A 251 -26.10 -4.31 -14.11
CA LEU A 251 -25.69 -2.91 -14.11
C LEU A 251 -25.79 -2.25 -15.50
N ASP A 252 -26.36 -2.93 -16.50
CA ASP A 252 -26.38 -2.47 -17.91
C ASP A 252 -27.06 -1.10 -18.04
N ASP A 253 -28.28 -0.95 -17.50
CA ASP A 253 -29.04 0.32 -17.53
C ASP A 253 -28.31 1.44 -16.78
N LEU A 254 -27.55 1.09 -15.74
CA LEU A 254 -26.77 2.04 -14.94
C LEU A 254 -25.49 2.46 -15.67
N GLN A 255 -24.88 1.54 -16.42
CA GLN A 255 -23.70 1.78 -17.24
C GLN A 255 -23.99 2.74 -18.39
N GLU A 256 -25.20 2.71 -18.97
CA GLU A 256 -25.60 3.67 -20.02
C GLU A 256 -25.62 5.12 -19.51
N ARG A 257 -26.06 5.33 -18.26
CA ARG A 257 -26.09 6.66 -17.63
C ARG A 257 -24.74 7.10 -17.06
N ASN A 258 -23.90 6.14 -16.68
CA ASN A 258 -22.58 6.36 -16.10
C ASN A 258 -21.46 5.91 -17.06
N TYR A 259 -21.58 6.25 -18.34
CA TYR A 259 -20.74 5.72 -19.42
C TYR A 259 -19.24 6.03 -19.31
N GLU A 260 -18.86 7.02 -18.50
CA GLU A 260 -17.45 7.37 -18.21
C GLU A 260 -16.79 6.40 -17.22
N LEU A 261 -17.58 5.65 -16.45
CA LEU A 261 -17.10 4.67 -15.48
C LEU A 261 -16.82 3.33 -16.15
N SER A 262 -15.78 2.64 -15.69
CA SER A 262 -15.56 1.24 -16.00
C SER A 262 -16.54 0.36 -15.20
N GLU A 263 -16.82 -0.85 -15.69
CA GLU A 263 -17.69 -1.81 -15.00
C GLU A 263 -17.25 -2.05 -13.54
N ASN A 264 -15.94 -2.12 -13.30
CA ASN A 264 -15.38 -2.30 -11.96
C ASN A 264 -15.61 -1.07 -11.06
N ALA A 265 -15.47 0.13 -11.62
CA ALA A 265 -15.70 1.37 -10.90
C ALA A 265 -17.19 1.55 -10.57
N LEU A 266 -18.06 1.20 -11.51
CA LEU A 266 -19.50 1.23 -11.32
C LEU A 266 -19.95 0.21 -10.26
N ALA A 267 -19.45 -1.03 -10.31
CA ALA A 267 -19.72 -2.03 -9.28
C ALA A 267 -19.22 -1.58 -7.89
N ALA A 268 -18.05 -0.92 -7.82
CA ALA A 268 -17.56 -0.31 -6.59
C ALA A 268 -18.43 0.84 -6.10
N ALA A 269 -18.93 1.68 -7.02
CA ALA A 269 -19.86 2.77 -6.72
C ALA A 269 -21.18 2.24 -6.14
N VAL A 270 -21.79 1.24 -6.80
CA VAL A 270 -23.02 0.58 -6.33
C VAL A 270 -22.82 0.02 -4.92
N PHE A 271 -21.71 -0.69 -4.68
CA PHE A 271 -21.42 -1.18 -3.33
C PHE A 271 -21.31 -0.03 -2.32
N GLN A 272 -20.48 0.97 -2.61
CA GLN A 272 -20.20 2.05 -1.67
C GLN A 272 -21.45 2.90 -1.37
N LEU A 273 -22.26 3.19 -2.38
CA LEU A 273 -23.41 4.10 -2.29
C LEU A 273 -24.71 3.40 -1.87
N CYS A 274 -24.87 2.10 -2.11
CA CYS A 274 -26.14 1.40 -1.88
C CYS A 274 -26.04 0.31 -0.80
N LEU A 275 -24.90 -0.37 -0.70
CA LEU A 275 -24.78 -1.61 0.08
C LEU A 275 -23.91 -1.46 1.33
N SER A 276 -22.98 -0.50 1.34
CA SER A 276 -21.95 -0.34 2.38
C SER A 276 -22.49 -0.10 3.78
N ASP A 277 -23.75 0.33 3.92
CA ASP A 277 -24.40 0.53 5.21
C ASP A 277 -24.74 -0.79 5.91
N ARG A 278 -25.15 -1.81 5.15
CA ARG A 278 -25.66 -3.10 5.68
C ARG A 278 -24.70 -4.27 5.47
N PHE A 279 -23.84 -4.17 4.47
CA PHE A 279 -23.00 -5.27 4.01
C PHE A 279 -21.50 -4.94 4.10
N GLU A 280 -20.70 -5.99 4.12
CA GLU A 280 -19.25 -5.99 3.93
C GLU A 280 -18.92 -6.65 2.58
N ARG A 281 -17.82 -6.21 1.97
CA ARG A 281 -17.37 -6.72 0.68
C ARG A 281 -15.95 -7.25 0.77
N ASN A 282 -15.75 -8.48 0.33
CA ASN A 282 -14.46 -9.06 0.03
C ASN A 282 -14.42 -9.45 -1.45
N ARG A 283 -13.79 -8.60 -2.28
CA ARG A 283 -13.84 -8.70 -3.75
C ARG A 283 -15.29 -8.68 -4.25
N ASN A 284 -15.76 -9.73 -4.93
CA ASN A 284 -17.15 -9.82 -5.37
C ASN A 284 -18.07 -10.49 -4.33
N ILE A 285 -17.53 -11.02 -3.22
CA ILE A 285 -18.32 -11.66 -2.17
C ILE A 285 -18.85 -10.58 -1.23
N ILE A 286 -20.16 -10.54 -1.08
CA ILE A 286 -20.91 -9.65 -0.20
C ILE A 286 -21.45 -10.47 0.97
N THR A 287 -21.25 -10.01 2.20
CA THR A 287 -21.78 -10.62 3.41
C THR A 287 -22.46 -9.57 4.30
N PRO A 288 -23.41 -9.94 5.18
CA PRO A 288 -23.91 -9.02 6.19
C PRO A 288 -22.77 -8.50 7.07
N LYS A 289 -22.84 -7.24 7.53
CA LYS A 289 -21.83 -6.68 8.44
C LYS A 289 -21.62 -7.57 9.68
N GLY A 290 -20.36 -7.84 10.00
CA GLY A 290 -19.97 -8.73 11.10
C GLY A 290 -20.09 -10.24 10.78
N ALA A 291 -20.60 -10.63 9.61
CA ALA A 291 -20.53 -11.99 9.14
C ALA A 291 -19.20 -12.22 8.41
N SER A 292 -18.42 -13.19 8.88
CA SER A 292 -17.20 -13.64 8.21
C SER A 292 -17.52 -14.86 7.37
N GLN A 293 -17.29 -14.78 6.06
CA GLN A 293 -17.36 -15.94 5.18
C GLN A 293 -16.09 -16.04 4.34
N ASP A 294 -15.36 -17.12 4.55
CA ASP A 294 -14.19 -17.49 3.75
C ASP A 294 -14.68 -18.13 2.44
N ILE A 295 -14.06 -17.75 1.31
CA ILE A 295 -14.31 -18.39 0.01
C ILE A 295 -14.15 -19.91 0.10
N ARG A 296 -13.22 -20.39 0.93
CA ARG A 296 -13.05 -21.82 1.18
C ARG A 296 -14.34 -22.44 1.73
N ALA A 297 -15.00 -21.80 2.68
CA ALA A 297 -16.24 -22.31 3.27
C ALA A 297 -17.40 -22.33 2.26
N ILE A 298 -17.45 -21.36 1.34
CA ILE A 298 -18.41 -21.35 0.22
C ILE A 298 -18.16 -22.54 -0.70
N LEU A 299 -16.90 -22.79 -1.08
CA LEU A 299 -16.53 -23.94 -1.93
C LEU A 299 -16.86 -25.26 -1.24
N GLU A 300 -16.53 -25.42 0.04
CA GLU A 300 -16.83 -26.63 0.82
C GLU A 300 -18.34 -26.90 0.88
N ARG A 301 -19.15 -25.86 1.09
CA ARG A 301 -20.62 -25.98 1.08
C ARG A 301 -21.13 -26.41 -0.29
N HIS A 302 -20.70 -25.76 -1.36
CA HIS A 302 -21.10 -26.09 -2.73
C HIS A 302 -20.75 -27.54 -3.07
N LEU A 303 -19.52 -27.96 -2.79
CA LEU A 303 -19.04 -29.32 -3.05
C LEU A 303 -19.81 -30.39 -2.27
N SER A 304 -20.28 -30.09 -1.05
CA SER A 304 -21.02 -31.07 -0.24
C SER A 304 -22.41 -31.41 -0.80
N GLN A 305 -22.92 -30.60 -1.73
CA GLN A 305 -24.19 -30.83 -2.43
C GLN A 305 -24.03 -31.63 -3.73
N LEU A 306 -22.79 -31.90 -4.17
CA LEU A 306 -22.49 -32.56 -5.44
C LEU A 306 -22.05 -34.01 -5.23
N GLU A 307 -22.51 -34.90 -6.11
CA GLU A 307 -22.00 -36.27 -6.18
C GLU A 307 -20.65 -36.36 -6.93
N ARG A 308 -20.44 -35.48 -7.91
CA ARG A 308 -19.26 -35.41 -8.77
C ARG A 308 -18.99 -33.98 -9.19
N CYS A 309 -17.72 -33.60 -9.29
CA CYS A 309 -17.31 -32.26 -9.73
C CYS A 309 -15.97 -32.31 -10.49
N GLY A 310 -15.88 -31.57 -11.59
CA GLY A 310 -14.62 -31.34 -12.30
C GLY A 310 -13.79 -30.21 -11.68
N LEU A 311 -12.46 -30.28 -11.80
CA LEU A 311 -11.56 -29.22 -11.31
C LEU A 311 -11.79 -27.90 -12.07
N ASP A 312 -12.02 -27.96 -13.38
CA ASP A 312 -12.30 -26.78 -14.20
C ASP A 312 -13.66 -26.16 -13.84
N GLU A 313 -14.68 -27.00 -13.58
CA GLU A 313 -16.01 -26.55 -13.12
C GLU A 313 -15.91 -25.83 -11.78
N LEU A 314 -15.17 -26.42 -10.83
CA LEU A 314 -14.94 -25.82 -9.51
C LEU A 314 -14.14 -24.52 -9.62
N THR A 315 -13.16 -24.46 -10.52
CA THR A 315 -12.36 -23.25 -10.76
C THR A 315 -13.22 -22.14 -11.35
N GLY A 316 -14.06 -22.45 -12.35
CA GLY A 316 -14.99 -21.49 -12.94
C GLY A 316 -16.02 -20.98 -11.93
N PHE A 317 -16.56 -21.86 -11.08
CA PHE A 317 -17.44 -21.46 -9.98
C PHE A 317 -16.74 -20.51 -9.00
N ALA A 318 -15.51 -20.84 -8.60
CA ALA A 318 -14.75 -20.02 -7.66
C ALA A 318 -14.35 -18.65 -8.26
N GLU A 319 -14.02 -18.61 -9.56
CA GLU A 319 -13.76 -17.38 -10.32
C GLU A 319 -14.98 -16.47 -10.36
N ASN A 320 -16.15 -17.03 -10.67
CA ASN A 320 -17.40 -16.28 -10.78
C ASN A 320 -17.76 -15.58 -9.46
N ILE A 321 -17.68 -16.31 -8.34
CA ILE A 321 -18.03 -15.79 -7.01
C ILE A 321 -16.99 -14.78 -6.50
N ASN A 322 -15.72 -15.03 -6.75
CA ASN A 322 -14.62 -14.20 -6.25
C ASN A 322 -14.30 -13.00 -7.15
N GLY A 323 -14.87 -12.96 -8.36
CA GLY A 323 -14.55 -11.99 -9.42
C GLY A 323 -13.18 -12.19 -10.07
N SER A 324 -12.40 -13.15 -9.59
CA SER A 324 -11.03 -13.43 -10.03
C SER A 324 -10.61 -14.82 -9.60
N ALA A 325 -9.71 -15.45 -10.36
CA ALA A 325 -9.18 -16.77 -10.03
C ALA A 325 -8.55 -16.79 -8.62
N PRO A 326 -9.13 -17.55 -7.67
CA PRO A 326 -8.48 -17.79 -6.39
C PRO A 326 -7.16 -18.52 -6.61
N ALA A 327 -6.31 -18.53 -5.58
CA ALA A 327 -5.10 -19.35 -5.65
C ALA A 327 -5.51 -20.83 -5.85
N PRO A 328 -4.91 -21.57 -6.81
CA PRO A 328 -5.29 -22.96 -7.09
C PRO A 328 -5.24 -23.88 -5.85
N GLN A 329 -4.33 -23.57 -4.93
CA GLN A 329 -4.23 -24.25 -3.63
C GLN A 329 -5.51 -24.13 -2.78
N THR A 330 -6.19 -22.99 -2.77
CA THR A 330 -7.43 -22.77 -2.00
C THR A 330 -8.55 -23.66 -2.52
N ILE A 331 -8.65 -23.76 -3.86
CA ILE A 331 -9.64 -24.62 -4.54
C ILE A 331 -9.38 -26.09 -4.19
N LEU A 332 -8.13 -26.54 -4.33
CA LEU A 332 -7.76 -27.92 -4.02
C LEU A 332 -7.92 -28.25 -2.52
N GLU A 333 -7.60 -27.32 -1.62
CA GLU A 333 -7.76 -27.52 -0.18
C GLU A 333 -9.22 -27.67 0.23
N ALA A 334 -10.13 -26.88 -0.36
CA ALA A 334 -11.57 -27.03 -0.18
C ALA A 334 -12.08 -28.36 -0.77
N ALA A 335 -11.62 -28.72 -1.97
CA ALA A 335 -12.00 -29.98 -2.60
C ALA A 335 -11.55 -31.20 -1.79
N HIS A 336 -10.31 -31.18 -1.30
CA HIS A 336 -9.75 -32.26 -0.50
C HIS A 336 -10.36 -32.38 0.90
N SER A 337 -11.04 -31.35 1.44
CA SER A 337 -11.69 -31.44 2.75
C SER A 337 -13.06 -32.11 2.67
N VAL A 338 -13.74 -32.06 1.52
CA VAL A 338 -15.12 -32.53 1.35
C VAL A 338 -15.26 -33.73 0.40
N MET A 339 -14.48 -33.78 -0.67
CA MET A 339 -14.59 -34.82 -1.70
C MET A 339 -13.33 -35.70 -1.79
N VAL A 340 -13.43 -36.79 -2.55
CA VAL A 340 -12.33 -37.70 -2.89
C VAL A 340 -11.91 -37.42 -4.33
N ARG A 341 -10.63 -37.09 -4.53
CA ARG A 341 -10.07 -36.89 -5.87
C ARG A 341 -9.69 -38.24 -6.47
N ILE A 342 -10.27 -38.58 -7.61
CA ILE A 342 -10.05 -39.90 -8.25
C ILE A 342 -9.04 -39.86 -9.39
N ASP A 343 -8.85 -38.70 -10.00
CA ASP A 343 -7.87 -38.46 -11.05
C ASP A 343 -7.44 -36.98 -11.04
N LYS A 344 -6.73 -36.55 -12.10
CA LYS A 344 -6.22 -35.17 -12.18
C LYS A 344 -7.34 -34.12 -12.18
N ASP A 345 -8.50 -34.43 -12.73
CA ASP A 345 -9.51 -33.43 -13.03
C ASP A 345 -10.87 -33.73 -12.36
N THR A 346 -11.04 -34.88 -11.71
CA THR A 346 -12.34 -35.32 -11.16
C THR A 346 -12.32 -35.54 -9.64
N PHE A 347 -13.36 -35.03 -8.99
CA PHE A 347 -13.72 -35.29 -7.59
C PHE A 347 -15.06 -36.05 -7.49
N LEU A 348 -15.15 -36.96 -6.53
CA LEU A 348 -16.35 -37.71 -6.19
C LEU A 348 -16.73 -37.50 -4.73
N SER A 349 -18.03 -37.52 -4.46
CA SER A 349 -18.57 -37.55 -3.11
C SER A 349 -18.14 -38.82 -2.39
N GLU A 350 -17.84 -38.68 -1.10
CA GLU A 350 -17.55 -39.81 -0.21
C GLU A 350 -18.65 -40.88 -0.24
N ALA A 351 -19.91 -40.50 -0.47
CA ALA A 351 -21.03 -41.43 -0.54
C ALA A 351 -20.93 -42.45 -1.68
N LEU A 352 -20.09 -42.19 -2.69
CA LEU A 352 -19.88 -43.08 -3.84
C LEU A 352 -18.67 -44.02 -3.68
N LEU A 353 -17.94 -43.94 -2.57
CA LEU A 353 -16.78 -44.78 -2.29
C LEU A 353 -16.96 -45.55 -0.98
N HIS A 354 -16.30 -46.71 -0.88
CA HIS A 354 -16.28 -47.50 0.34
C HIS A 354 -14.86 -47.92 0.69
N PHE A 355 -14.22 -47.22 1.62
CA PHE A 355 -12.87 -47.59 2.07
C PHE A 355 -12.93 -48.65 3.18
N ASP A 356 -12.34 -49.82 2.91
CA ASP A 356 -11.89 -50.73 3.98
C ASP A 356 -10.66 -50.11 4.66
N VAL A 357 -10.90 -49.37 5.74
CA VAL A 357 -9.88 -48.58 6.43
C VAL A 357 -8.77 -49.47 7.00
N GLU A 358 -9.12 -50.61 7.57
CA GLU A 358 -8.15 -51.53 8.19
C GLU A 358 -7.28 -52.19 7.12
N GLY A 359 -7.91 -52.76 6.09
CA GLY A 359 -7.20 -53.39 4.97
C GLY A 359 -6.35 -52.41 4.18
N THR A 360 -6.84 -51.18 3.97
CA THR A 360 -6.08 -50.13 3.27
C THR A 360 -4.88 -49.65 4.09
N ASP A 361 -5.05 -49.42 5.40
CA ASP A 361 -3.93 -49.04 6.26
C ASP A 361 -2.87 -50.15 6.32
N GLU A 362 -3.27 -51.42 6.29
CA GLU A 362 -2.31 -52.53 6.23
C GLU A 362 -1.57 -52.59 4.90
N ALA A 363 -2.25 -52.35 3.77
CA ALA A 363 -1.61 -52.25 2.46
C ALA A 363 -0.58 -51.11 2.39
N ILE A 364 -0.88 -49.95 3.01
CA ILE A 364 0.07 -48.83 3.13
C ILE A 364 1.24 -49.21 4.04
N ALA A 365 0.98 -49.89 5.16
CA ALA A 365 2.02 -50.34 6.08
C ALA A 365 3.01 -51.28 5.38
N LEU A 366 2.52 -52.26 4.62
CA LEU A 366 3.31 -53.19 3.83
C LEU A 366 4.16 -52.45 2.77
N ALA A 367 3.60 -51.43 2.11
CA ALA A 367 4.36 -50.62 1.15
C ALA A 367 5.49 -49.79 1.80
N LEU A 368 5.38 -49.49 3.11
CA LEU A 368 6.39 -48.80 3.89
C LEU A 368 7.38 -49.74 4.61
N GLU A 369 7.13 -51.04 4.58
CA GLU A 369 8.08 -52.06 5.02
C GLU A 369 9.13 -52.23 3.91
N GLY A 370 10.37 -51.83 4.21
CA GLY A 370 11.48 -51.98 3.27
C GLY A 370 11.84 -53.45 3.04
N THR A 371 12.57 -53.70 1.95
CA THR A 371 13.12 -55.03 1.61
C THR A 371 14.05 -55.60 2.69
N ASP A 372 14.58 -54.74 3.56
CA ASP A 372 15.57 -55.09 4.58
C ASP A 372 14.93 -55.23 5.98
N GLY A 373 13.60 -55.26 6.08
CA GLY A 373 12.86 -55.35 7.34
C GLY A 373 12.77 -54.03 8.12
N GLU A 374 13.35 -52.94 7.60
CA GLU A 374 13.21 -51.60 8.20
C GLU A 374 11.85 -50.99 7.86
N THR A 375 11.09 -50.64 8.88
CA THR A 375 9.81 -49.93 8.75
C THR A 375 10.07 -48.43 8.59
N LYS A 376 9.74 -47.88 7.42
CA LYS A 376 9.87 -46.44 7.17
C LYS A 376 8.78 -45.67 7.92
N ALA A 377 9.17 -44.55 8.55
CA ALA A 377 8.22 -43.65 9.22
C ALA A 377 7.38 -42.84 8.21
N PHE A 378 7.90 -42.63 7.01
CA PHE A 378 7.24 -41.90 5.93
C PHE A 378 7.85 -42.28 4.56
N ALA A 379 7.12 -42.03 3.49
CA ALA A 379 7.60 -42.13 2.11
C ALA A 379 6.95 -41.05 1.24
N PRO A 380 7.62 -40.59 0.17
CA PRO A 380 6.97 -39.69 -0.77
C PRO A 380 5.80 -40.42 -1.43
N LEU A 381 4.72 -39.70 -1.73
CA LEU A 381 3.52 -40.29 -2.34
C LEU A 381 3.85 -41.01 -3.66
N GLN A 382 4.76 -40.46 -4.45
CA GLN A 382 5.20 -41.04 -5.72
C GLN A 382 5.99 -42.37 -5.57
N ALA A 383 6.40 -42.74 -4.36
CA ALA A 383 7.01 -44.06 -4.13
C ALA A 383 5.99 -45.22 -4.21
N PHE A 384 4.69 -44.93 -4.09
CA PHE A 384 3.62 -45.92 -4.18
C PHE A 384 3.32 -46.22 -5.66
N THR A 385 3.95 -47.27 -6.19
CA THR A 385 3.86 -47.63 -7.62
C THR A 385 2.93 -48.80 -7.92
N THR A 386 2.50 -49.53 -6.89
CA THR A 386 1.59 -50.69 -7.01
C THR A 386 0.48 -50.60 -5.95
N PHE A 387 -0.72 -50.99 -6.36
CA PHE A 387 -1.92 -50.98 -5.52
C PHE A 387 -2.60 -52.36 -5.46
N ALA A 388 -1.91 -53.43 -5.85
CA ALA A 388 -2.49 -54.77 -5.92
C ALA A 388 -2.96 -55.32 -4.56
N ALA A 389 -2.38 -54.85 -3.45
CA ALA A 389 -2.77 -55.23 -2.10
C ALA A 389 -3.92 -54.39 -1.52
N PHE A 390 -4.35 -53.33 -2.23
CA PHE A 390 -5.37 -52.43 -1.72
C PHE A 390 -6.77 -53.03 -1.94
N PRO A 391 -7.66 -53.02 -0.92
CA PRO A 391 -9.05 -53.47 -1.06
C PRO A 391 -9.81 -52.67 -2.11
N ASP A 392 -10.83 -53.28 -2.73
CA ASP A 392 -11.72 -52.53 -3.63
C ASP A 392 -12.47 -51.43 -2.86
N CYS A 393 -12.48 -50.22 -3.44
CA CYS A 393 -13.18 -49.07 -2.87
C CYS A 393 -14.24 -48.48 -3.83
N GLY A 394 -14.54 -49.18 -4.93
CA GLY A 394 -15.42 -48.72 -6.01
C GLY A 394 -14.71 -47.88 -7.07
N GLN A 395 -13.41 -47.59 -6.87
CA GLN A 395 -12.56 -46.87 -7.82
C GLN A 395 -11.19 -47.55 -7.93
N ALA A 396 -10.54 -47.41 -9.09
CA ALA A 396 -9.18 -47.90 -9.28
C ALA A 396 -8.21 -47.06 -8.43
N TRP A 397 -7.48 -47.73 -7.52
CA TRP A 397 -6.47 -47.08 -6.71
C TRP A 397 -5.36 -46.45 -7.56
N ASN A 398 -5.03 -45.22 -7.21
CA ASN A 398 -3.95 -44.45 -7.78
C ASN A 398 -3.47 -43.41 -6.75
N LEU A 399 -2.48 -42.58 -7.12
CA LEU A 399 -1.91 -41.58 -6.22
C LEU A 399 -2.92 -40.54 -5.73
N PHE A 400 -3.93 -40.16 -6.54
CA PHE A 400 -4.96 -39.18 -6.14
C PHE A 400 -5.92 -39.76 -5.10
N VAL A 401 -6.34 -41.01 -5.30
CA VAL A 401 -7.20 -41.73 -4.34
C VAL A 401 -6.43 -41.96 -3.04
N LEU A 402 -5.17 -42.40 -3.12
CA LEU A 402 -4.31 -42.59 -1.95
C LEU A 402 -4.09 -41.28 -1.17
N GLU A 403 -3.82 -40.18 -1.87
CA GLU A 403 -3.70 -38.87 -1.24
C GLU A 403 -4.98 -38.50 -0.49
N SER A 404 -6.13 -38.62 -1.14
CA SER A 404 -7.44 -38.31 -0.55
C SER A 404 -7.73 -39.20 0.66
N TYR A 405 -7.42 -40.49 0.57
CA TYR A 405 -7.54 -41.46 1.66
C TYR A 405 -6.69 -41.06 2.87
N CYS A 406 -5.40 -40.79 2.67
CA CYS A 406 -4.48 -40.40 3.74
C CYS A 406 -4.77 -39.02 4.33
N ARG A 407 -5.49 -38.13 3.63
CA ARG A 407 -5.91 -36.83 4.17
C ARG A 407 -7.05 -36.94 5.16
N ARG A 408 -8.01 -37.84 4.93
CA ARG A 408 -9.31 -37.83 5.63
C ARG A 408 -9.69 -39.13 6.34
N PHE A 409 -9.31 -40.28 5.81
CA PHE A 409 -9.91 -41.56 6.18
C PHE A 409 -8.98 -42.46 7.00
N SER A 410 -7.69 -42.50 6.64
CA SER A 410 -6.71 -43.37 7.29
C SER A 410 -6.65 -43.13 8.80
N GLN A 411 -6.57 -44.20 9.59
CA GLN A 411 -6.38 -44.12 11.03
C GLN A 411 -4.89 -44.10 11.41
N ARG A 412 -4.05 -44.80 10.65
CA ARG A 412 -2.61 -44.96 10.91
C ARG A 412 -1.72 -43.97 10.18
N PHE A 413 -2.18 -43.39 9.07
CA PHE A 413 -1.38 -42.51 8.21
C PHE A 413 -2.01 -41.13 8.03
N ARG A 414 -1.17 -40.14 7.78
CA ARG A 414 -1.56 -38.79 7.35
C ARG A 414 -0.80 -38.40 6.10
N PHE A 415 -1.41 -37.58 5.26
CA PHE A 415 -0.72 -36.93 4.16
C PHE A 415 -0.23 -35.54 4.56
N ALA A 416 0.97 -35.17 4.11
CA ALA A 416 1.44 -33.79 4.21
C ALA A 416 2.20 -33.38 2.94
N ALA A 417 1.99 -32.12 2.54
CA ALA A 417 2.69 -31.46 1.46
C ALA A 417 2.90 -29.98 1.83
N HIS A 418 3.75 -29.28 1.08
CA HIS A 418 3.97 -27.86 1.31
C HIS A 418 2.74 -27.00 0.96
N THR A 419 2.07 -27.36 -0.14
CA THR A 419 0.79 -26.79 -0.61
C THR A 419 -0.01 -27.90 -1.27
N ALA A 420 -1.33 -27.78 -1.33
CA ALA A 420 -2.12 -28.62 -2.22
C ALA A 420 -1.63 -28.46 -3.67
N ASN A 421 -1.58 -29.57 -4.41
CA ASN A 421 -0.99 -29.61 -5.74
C ASN A 421 -1.65 -30.70 -6.61
N SER A 422 -1.39 -30.65 -7.91
CA SER A 422 -1.88 -31.63 -8.89
C SER A 422 -0.73 -32.48 -9.45
N THR A 423 0.43 -32.51 -8.78
CA THR A 423 1.63 -33.23 -9.21
C THR A 423 1.91 -34.46 -8.34
N ASN A 424 0.97 -34.83 -7.47
CA ASN A 424 1.11 -35.92 -6.50
C ASN A 424 2.38 -35.78 -5.63
N CYS A 425 2.76 -34.53 -5.33
CA CYS A 425 3.91 -34.24 -4.50
C CYS A 425 3.50 -34.15 -3.03
N GLY A 426 4.28 -34.78 -2.16
CA GLY A 426 3.97 -34.88 -0.74
C GLY A 426 4.48 -36.17 -0.15
N ALA A 427 4.16 -36.42 1.12
CA ALA A 427 4.51 -37.65 1.80
C ALA A 427 3.32 -38.25 2.54
N VAL A 428 3.28 -39.59 2.52
CA VAL A 428 2.46 -40.40 3.43
C VAL A 428 3.30 -40.67 4.66
N ILE A 429 2.75 -40.34 5.84
CA ILE A 429 3.48 -40.29 7.11
C ILE A 429 2.69 -41.09 8.15
N ARG A 430 3.36 -41.96 8.92
CA ARG A 430 2.74 -42.60 10.08
C ARG A 430 2.30 -41.53 11.08
N LYS A 431 1.06 -41.57 11.58
CA LYS A 431 0.55 -40.56 12.52
C LYS A 431 1.33 -40.54 13.85
N GLU A 432 1.96 -41.66 14.21
CA GLU A 432 2.91 -41.74 15.33
C GLU A 432 4.08 -40.75 15.18
N ASN A 433 4.44 -40.39 13.94
CA ASN A 433 5.42 -39.35 13.67
C ASN A 433 4.76 -37.95 13.68
N SER A 434 5.04 -37.20 14.75
CA SER A 434 4.55 -35.85 14.98
C SER A 434 5.43 -34.73 14.39
N GLN A 435 6.51 -35.08 13.67
CA GLN A 435 7.40 -34.10 13.07
C GLN A 435 6.66 -33.21 12.04
N SER A 436 7.14 -31.97 11.92
CA SER A 436 6.69 -31.06 10.87
C SER A 436 7.11 -31.58 9.49
N TYR A 437 6.38 -31.18 8.45
CA TYR A 437 6.74 -31.58 7.08
C TYR A 437 8.17 -31.14 6.72
N ASN A 438 8.58 -29.93 7.08
CA ASN A 438 9.94 -29.46 6.86
C ASN A 438 10.99 -30.33 7.55
N SER A 439 10.72 -30.78 8.78
CA SER A 439 11.62 -31.67 9.51
C SER A 439 11.80 -33.02 8.81
N LEU A 440 10.71 -33.55 8.22
CA LEU A 440 10.76 -34.78 7.43
C LEU A 440 11.59 -34.62 6.16
N LEU A 441 11.52 -33.45 5.50
CA LEU A 441 12.37 -33.16 4.33
C LEU A 441 13.85 -33.11 4.70
N VAL A 442 14.18 -32.55 5.87
CA VAL A 442 15.56 -32.56 6.40
C VAL A 442 16.02 -33.99 6.67
N GLU A 443 15.15 -34.81 7.26
CA GLU A 443 15.44 -36.21 7.56
C GLU A 443 15.64 -37.04 6.28
N ALA A 444 14.80 -36.85 5.26
CA ALA A 444 14.97 -37.48 3.95
C ALA A 444 16.31 -37.13 3.30
N ALA A 445 16.70 -35.85 3.32
CA ALA A 445 17.99 -35.41 2.80
C ALA A 445 19.18 -35.97 3.60
N LEU A 446 19.01 -36.15 4.91
CA LEU A 446 20.00 -36.75 5.79
C LEU A 446 20.16 -38.25 5.52
N GLN A 447 19.06 -39.00 5.38
CA GLN A 447 19.05 -40.43 5.04
C GLN A 447 19.66 -40.69 3.66
N ALA A 448 19.44 -39.79 2.70
CA ALA A 448 20.06 -39.85 1.37
C ALA A 448 21.56 -39.44 1.36
N GLY A 449 22.13 -39.03 2.50
CA GLY A 449 23.54 -38.69 2.61
C GLY A 449 23.95 -37.37 1.93
N LEU A 450 23.01 -36.55 1.47
CA LEU A 450 23.28 -35.38 0.61
C LEU A 450 24.11 -34.31 1.32
N PRO A 451 25.05 -33.64 0.64
CA PRO A 451 25.75 -32.50 1.24
C PRO A 451 24.77 -31.33 1.49
N ALA A 452 25.07 -30.50 2.47
CA ALA A 452 24.24 -29.35 2.86
C ALA A 452 24.38 -28.18 1.87
N LYS A 453 24.00 -28.41 0.61
CA LYS A 453 23.96 -27.45 -0.50
C LYS A 453 22.54 -27.34 -1.07
N GLU A 454 22.10 -26.12 -1.34
CA GLU A 454 20.73 -25.81 -1.79
C GLU A 454 20.34 -26.53 -3.09
N ASN A 455 21.23 -26.56 -4.08
CA ASN A 455 20.93 -27.21 -5.35
C ASN A 455 20.75 -28.73 -5.21
N GLU A 456 21.68 -29.40 -4.52
CA GLU A 456 21.66 -30.85 -4.36
C GLU A 456 20.46 -31.32 -3.55
N VAL A 457 20.17 -30.64 -2.43
CA VAL A 457 18.99 -30.94 -1.61
C VAL A 457 17.69 -30.63 -2.38
N GLY A 458 17.63 -29.48 -3.05
CA GLY A 458 16.44 -29.08 -3.81
C GLY A 458 16.11 -30.04 -4.97
N GLU A 459 17.12 -30.43 -5.75
CA GLU A 459 16.96 -31.36 -6.87
C GLU A 459 16.55 -32.74 -6.41
N PHE A 460 17.14 -33.24 -5.32
CA PHE A 460 16.73 -34.52 -4.73
C PHE A 460 15.26 -34.49 -4.28
N LEU A 461 14.86 -33.48 -3.50
CA LEU A 461 13.49 -33.41 -2.97
C LEU A 461 12.44 -33.32 -4.09
N ILE A 462 12.77 -32.67 -5.20
CA ILE A 462 11.91 -32.62 -6.39
C ILE A 462 11.90 -33.98 -7.10
N ALA A 463 13.07 -34.55 -7.36
CA ALA A 463 13.21 -35.83 -8.07
C ALA A 463 12.53 -37.00 -7.34
N GLN A 464 12.50 -36.98 -6.01
CA GLN A 464 11.82 -37.99 -5.19
C GLN A 464 10.33 -37.71 -4.97
N GLY A 465 9.79 -36.61 -5.50
CA GLY A 465 8.36 -36.28 -5.38
C GLY A 465 7.93 -35.68 -4.04
N TYR A 466 8.87 -35.20 -3.21
CA TYR A 466 8.50 -34.46 -2.00
C TYR A 466 8.05 -33.03 -2.32
N LEU A 467 8.68 -32.38 -3.32
CA LEU A 467 8.36 -31.02 -3.72
C LEU A 467 8.04 -30.92 -5.21
N ALA A 468 7.03 -30.13 -5.57
CA ALA A 468 6.69 -29.87 -6.97
C ALA A 468 7.69 -28.94 -7.67
N ARG A 469 8.32 -28.02 -6.92
CA ARG A 469 9.28 -27.02 -7.42
C ARG A 469 10.22 -26.54 -6.32
N LYS A 470 11.31 -25.85 -6.69
CA LYS A 470 12.20 -25.21 -5.72
C LYS A 470 11.43 -24.14 -4.93
N THR A 471 11.59 -24.14 -3.62
CA THR A 471 10.92 -23.19 -2.70
C THR A 471 11.94 -22.38 -1.90
N VAL A 472 11.53 -21.21 -1.41
CA VAL A 472 12.37 -20.38 -0.53
C VAL A 472 12.77 -21.11 0.75
N LYS A 473 11.98 -22.11 1.18
CA LYS A 473 12.24 -22.92 2.38
C LYS A 473 13.40 -23.91 2.22
N ILE A 474 13.92 -24.13 1.01
CA ILE A 474 15.12 -24.97 0.82
C ILE A 474 16.30 -24.45 1.64
N ARG A 475 16.44 -23.13 1.77
CA ARG A 475 17.49 -22.52 2.62
C ARG A 475 17.37 -22.92 4.08
N GLU A 476 16.16 -22.92 4.61
CA GLU A 476 15.86 -23.35 5.98
C GLU A 476 16.17 -24.83 6.17
N ILE A 477 15.76 -25.68 5.21
CA ILE A 477 16.03 -27.13 5.20
C ILE A 477 17.54 -27.40 5.20
N VAL A 478 18.30 -26.72 4.34
CA VAL A 478 19.77 -26.87 4.25
C VAL A 478 20.47 -26.41 5.51
N SER A 479 20.02 -25.31 6.10
CA SER A 479 20.54 -24.82 7.40
C SER A 479 20.34 -25.87 8.49
N ALA A 480 19.12 -26.40 8.62
CA ALA A 480 18.79 -27.45 9.59
C ALA A 480 19.58 -28.75 9.34
N LEU A 481 19.76 -29.15 8.08
CA LEU A 481 20.56 -30.31 7.71
C LEU A 481 22.03 -30.13 8.15
N ARG A 482 22.60 -28.94 7.96
CA ARG A 482 23.97 -28.63 8.40
C ARG A 482 24.11 -28.75 9.91
N THR A 483 23.16 -28.21 10.67
CA THR A 483 23.15 -28.31 12.13
C THR A 483 23.05 -29.76 12.61
N LEU A 484 22.19 -30.58 11.99
CA LEU A 484 22.05 -32.00 12.36
C LEU A 484 23.31 -32.81 12.03
N LYS A 485 23.94 -32.55 10.88
CA LYS A 485 25.21 -33.18 10.51
C LYS A 485 26.32 -32.82 11.51
N ALA A 486 26.40 -31.56 11.93
CA ALA A 486 27.38 -31.11 12.92
C ALA A 486 27.15 -31.68 14.33
N ARG A 487 25.93 -32.12 14.68
CA ARG A 487 25.63 -32.78 15.96
C ARG A 487 25.92 -34.29 15.96
N ARG A 488 26.01 -34.91 14.77
CA ARG A 488 26.28 -36.34 14.60
C ARG A 488 27.74 -36.64 14.25
N ALA A 489 28.51 -35.61 13.91
CA ALA A 489 29.98 -35.65 13.82
C ALA A 489 30.58 -35.40 15.21
#